data_AF-A0A428PT53-F1
#
_entry.id   AF-A0A428PT53-F1
#
_cell.length_a   1.000
_cell.length_b   1.000
_cell.length_c   1.000
_cell.angle_alpha   90.00
_cell.angle_beta   90.00
_cell.angle_gamma   90.00
#
_symmetry.space_group_name_H-M   'P 1'
#
loop_
_entity.id
_entity.type
_entity.pdbx_description
1 polymer ?
#
loop_
_entity_poly.entity_id
_entity_poly.type
_entity_poly.pdbx_seq_one_letter_code
_entity_poly.pdbx_strand_id
1 'polypeptide(L)'
;MNNLMPRDFTVNGIQRFGVTLAGLQCEPLQENTEEFNSLAFAIHAGISILEKAAGRQTLTGLGTALVEAWLLGGNGFRFHGDQDQMAEYVDEFLRAIRGNFPRVILDSLGGPDVIAEARRIPSRDHGFSQYDPKRAGGIYYNRPQVFQMASAAREAKPTRWRTFLFKFAIATAHELTHLFVGYLAQGQDTTQSYTPPTLSYLNYAGPSWGESGRWLESRLFGGSIEFYRDVSDDDGQRKAGIPYVLDSNALARKIQSDCVRQLVTNIAGDRTTPHKNST
;
A
#
# COMPACT_ATOMS: atom_id res chain seq x y z
N MET A 1 -34.03 -4.40 3.13
CA MET A 1 -32.96 -4.48 4.15
C MET A 1 -31.90 -3.47 3.75
N ASN A 2 -31.69 -2.43 4.56
CA ASN A 2 -30.76 -1.35 4.22
C ASN A 2 -29.32 -1.85 4.37
N ASN A 3 -28.61 -2.02 3.26
CA ASN A 3 -27.16 -2.13 3.27
C ASN A 3 -26.60 -0.83 3.85
N LEU A 4 -26.20 -0.86 5.13
CA LEU A 4 -25.45 0.21 5.76
C LEU A 4 -24.05 0.22 5.14
N MET A 5 -23.91 0.85 3.98
CA MET A 5 -22.59 1.27 3.49
C MET A 5 -21.92 2.12 4.59
N PRO A 6 -20.60 1.97 4.83
CA PRO A 6 -19.89 2.86 5.74
C PRO A 6 -20.18 4.31 5.40
N ARG A 7 -20.42 5.14 6.41
CA ARG A 7 -20.51 6.58 6.18
C ARG A 7 -19.14 7.08 5.71
N ASP A 8 -19.14 7.95 4.71
CA ASP A 8 -17.94 8.54 4.13
C ASP A 8 -17.50 9.73 5.00
N PHE A 9 -16.26 9.73 5.53
CA PHE A 9 -15.72 10.84 6.33
C PHE A 9 -14.43 11.42 5.75
N THR A 10 -14.07 12.61 6.20
CA THR A 10 -12.70 13.12 6.01
C THR A 10 -11.88 12.82 7.25
N VAL A 11 -10.78 12.09 7.11
CA VAL A 11 -9.86 11.72 8.21
C VAL A 11 -8.42 11.85 7.74
N ASN A 12 -7.57 12.54 8.50
CA ASN A 12 -6.15 12.75 8.17
C ASN A 12 -5.91 13.26 6.73
N GLY A 13 -6.81 14.13 6.23
CA GLY A 13 -6.78 14.65 4.86
C GLY A 13 -7.19 13.65 3.76
N ILE A 14 -7.68 12.47 4.12
CA ILE A 14 -8.30 11.49 3.21
C ILE A 14 -9.80 11.74 3.21
N GLN A 15 -10.36 12.08 2.06
CA GLN A 15 -11.79 12.30 1.89
C GLN A 15 -12.52 10.98 1.62
N ARG A 16 -13.78 10.92 2.04
CA ARG A 16 -14.70 9.79 1.82
C ARG A 16 -14.15 8.45 2.29
N PHE A 17 -13.42 8.47 3.41
CA PHE A 17 -12.85 7.29 4.01
C PHE A 17 -13.91 6.53 4.81
N GLY A 18 -13.86 5.20 4.73
CA GLY A 18 -14.70 4.29 5.49
C GLY A 18 -14.10 2.89 5.44
N VAL A 19 -14.32 2.11 6.49
CA VAL A 19 -13.77 0.75 6.63
C VAL A 19 -14.91 -0.25 6.77
N THR A 20 -14.83 -1.35 6.04
CA THR A 20 -15.81 -2.43 6.06
C THR A 20 -15.21 -3.68 6.69
N LEU A 21 -15.93 -4.33 7.61
CA LEU A 21 -15.65 -5.66 8.08
C LEU A 21 -16.25 -6.69 7.11
N ALA A 22 -15.42 -7.53 6.49
CA ALA A 22 -15.89 -8.63 5.66
C ALA A 22 -16.60 -9.71 6.49
N GLY A 23 -17.66 -10.30 5.95
CA GLY A 23 -18.42 -11.35 6.63
C GLY A 23 -19.59 -11.80 5.78
N LEU A 24 -20.44 -12.68 6.33
CA LEU A 24 -21.70 -13.07 5.68
C LEU A 24 -22.59 -11.85 5.41
N GLN A 25 -22.53 -10.86 6.30
CA GLN A 25 -23.02 -9.52 6.09
C GLN A 25 -21.83 -8.57 6.26
N CYS A 26 -21.59 -7.74 5.26
CA CYS A 26 -20.57 -6.71 5.35
C CYS A 26 -21.09 -5.60 6.28
N GLU A 27 -20.30 -5.25 7.29
CA GLU A 27 -20.67 -4.24 8.29
C GLU A 27 -19.66 -3.09 8.29
N PRO A 28 -20.11 -1.84 8.47
CA PRO A 28 -19.20 -0.72 8.65
C PRO A 28 -18.50 -0.80 10.01
N LEU A 29 -17.17 -0.62 10.01
CA LEU A 29 -16.41 -0.46 11.25
C LEU A 29 -16.69 0.93 11.84
N GLN A 30 -17.04 0.98 13.12
CA GLN A 30 -17.32 2.22 13.83
C GLN A 30 -16.09 3.14 13.88
N GLU A 31 -16.29 4.42 13.59
CA GLU A 31 -15.20 5.37 13.29
C GLU A 31 -14.44 5.83 14.54
N ASN A 32 -15.03 5.66 15.73
CA ASN A 32 -14.41 6.00 17.00
C ASN A 32 -13.59 4.86 17.64
N THR A 33 -13.37 3.76 16.90
CA THR A 33 -12.60 2.62 17.38
C THR A 33 -11.10 2.80 17.16
N GLU A 34 -10.28 2.15 17.99
CA GLU A 34 -8.81 2.16 17.83
C GLU A 34 -8.38 1.48 16.53
N GLU A 35 -9.11 0.46 16.10
CA GLU A 35 -8.96 -0.23 14.83
C GLU A 35 -9.10 0.75 13.67
N PHE A 36 -10.17 1.56 13.67
CA PHE A 36 -10.41 2.56 12.63
C PHE A 36 -9.34 3.67 12.66
N ASN A 37 -9.11 4.27 13.83
CA ASN A 37 -8.19 5.41 13.97
C ASN A 37 -6.75 5.04 13.62
N SER A 38 -6.27 3.91 14.14
CA SER A 38 -4.90 3.45 13.88
C SER A 38 -4.70 3.08 12.42
N LEU A 39 -5.68 2.42 11.79
CA LEU A 39 -5.59 2.07 10.37
C LEU A 39 -5.69 3.30 9.47
N ALA A 40 -6.61 4.24 9.76
CA ALA A 40 -6.72 5.50 9.03
C ALA A 40 -5.42 6.31 9.11
N PHE A 41 -4.74 6.29 10.26
CA PHE A 41 -3.43 6.91 10.42
C PHE A 41 -2.34 6.20 9.61
N ALA A 42 -2.27 4.87 9.68
CA ALA A 42 -1.29 4.11 8.91
C ALA A 42 -1.48 4.27 7.39
N ILE A 43 -2.74 4.31 6.92
CA ILE A 43 -3.07 4.58 5.52
C ILE A 43 -2.61 5.98 5.12
N HIS A 44 -2.91 6.99 5.94
CA HIS A 44 -2.43 8.34 5.72
C HIS A 44 -0.89 8.40 5.62
N ALA A 45 -0.18 7.70 6.50
CA ALA A 45 1.27 7.60 6.46
C ALA A 45 1.74 6.95 5.13
N GLY A 46 1.11 5.86 4.71
CA GLY A 46 1.41 5.18 3.44
C GLY A 46 1.22 6.08 2.21
N ILE A 47 0.11 6.81 2.13
CA ILE A 47 -0.11 7.80 1.04
C ILE A 47 0.97 8.89 1.09
N SER A 48 1.30 9.37 2.29
CA SER A 48 2.27 10.44 2.47
C SER A 48 3.69 10.03 2.07
N ILE A 49 4.05 8.74 2.16
CA ILE A 49 5.30 8.20 1.61
C ILE A 49 5.33 8.42 0.08
N LEU A 50 4.24 8.09 -0.60
CA LEU A 50 4.13 8.21 -2.07
C LEU A 50 4.05 9.67 -2.53
N GLU A 51 3.47 10.57 -1.73
CA GLU A 51 3.34 12.00 -2.05
C GLU A 51 4.65 12.79 -1.92
N LYS A 52 5.66 12.26 -1.21
CA LYS A 52 7.01 12.85 -1.15
C LYS A 52 7.69 12.79 -2.53
N ALA A 53 8.65 13.69 -2.76
CA ALA A 53 9.39 13.76 -4.03
C ALA A 53 9.98 12.40 -4.47
N ALA A 54 10.58 11.66 -3.54
CA ALA A 54 11.13 10.33 -3.82
C ALA A 54 10.04 9.28 -4.14
N GLY A 55 8.87 9.37 -3.50
CA GLY A 55 7.71 8.52 -3.77
C GLY A 55 7.15 8.79 -5.16
N ARG A 56 6.91 10.06 -5.51
CA ARG A 56 6.44 10.48 -6.85
C ARG A 56 7.41 10.08 -7.95
N GLN A 57 8.70 10.29 -7.72
CA GLN A 57 9.74 9.89 -8.69
C GLN A 57 9.77 8.37 -8.88
N THR A 58 9.65 7.60 -7.79
CA THR A 58 9.59 6.13 -7.88
C THR A 58 8.35 5.65 -8.62
N LEU A 59 7.16 6.21 -8.33
CA LEU A 59 5.92 5.89 -9.06
C LEU A 59 6.01 6.26 -10.54
N THR A 60 6.62 7.41 -10.86
CA THR A 60 6.85 7.84 -12.25
C THR A 60 7.73 6.81 -12.96
N GLY A 61 8.86 6.44 -12.35
CA GLY A 61 9.76 5.42 -12.89
C GLY A 61 9.09 4.05 -13.05
N LEU A 62 8.23 3.65 -12.10
CA LEU A 62 7.44 2.43 -12.23
C LEU A 62 6.50 2.51 -13.45
N GLY A 63 5.75 3.60 -13.58
CA GLY A 63 4.80 3.77 -14.67
C GLY A 63 5.47 3.76 -16.04
N THR A 64 6.61 4.45 -16.18
CA THR A 64 7.43 4.41 -17.40
C THR A 64 7.90 2.99 -17.70
N ALA A 65 8.50 2.30 -16.73
CA ALA A 65 9.00 0.94 -16.91
C ALA A 65 7.87 -0.06 -17.22
N LEU A 66 6.68 0.16 -16.66
CA LEU A 66 5.49 -0.65 -16.90
C LEU A 66 5.00 -0.51 -18.35
N VAL A 67 4.86 0.73 -18.84
CA VAL A 67 4.45 0.99 -20.22
C VAL A 67 5.47 0.43 -21.20
N GLU A 68 6.77 0.62 -20.95
CA GLU A 68 7.84 0.02 -21.75
C GLU A 68 7.74 -1.50 -21.78
N ALA A 69 7.53 -2.14 -20.61
CA ALA A 69 7.41 -3.59 -20.52
C ALA A 69 6.14 -4.12 -21.23
N TRP A 70 5.02 -3.39 -21.19
CA TRP A 70 3.82 -3.72 -21.95
C TRP A 70 4.05 -3.60 -23.46
N LEU A 71 4.79 -2.59 -23.92
CA LEU A 71 5.10 -2.40 -25.34
C LEU A 71 6.11 -3.44 -25.85
N LEU A 72 7.17 -3.72 -25.08
CA LEU A 72 8.25 -4.64 -25.46
C LEU A 72 7.87 -6.12 -25.32
N GLY A 73 7.01 -6.46 -24.36
CA GLY A 73 6.69 -7.85 -24.02
C GLY A 73 5.94 -8.62 -25.11
N GLY A 74 5.57 -7.97 -26.23
CA GLY A 74 4.82 -8.60 -27.32
C GLY A 74 3.46 -9.15 -26.89
N ASN A 75 3.01 -8.79 -25.69
CA ASN A 75 1.79 -9.28 -25.07
C ASN A 75 0.53 -8.57 -25.63
N GLY A 76 0.72 -7.58 -26.52
CA GLY A 76 -0.34 -6.89 -27.22
C GLY A 76 -1.15 -5.93 -26.34
N PHE A 77 -0.70 -5.66 -25.10
CA PHE A 77 -1.37 -4.68 -24.25
C PHE A 77 -1.16 -3.28 -24.83
N ARG A 78 -2.26 -2.54 -24.98
CA ARG A 78 -2.24 -1.17 -25.47
C ARG A 78 -2.40 -0.21 -24.30
N PHE A 79 -1.34 0.50 -23.98
CA PHE A 79 -1.44 1.69 -23.15
C PHE A 79 -2.18 2.79 -23.92
N HIS A 80 -3.17 3.41 -23.27
CA HIS A 80 -4.03 4.44 -23.90
C HIS A 80 -3.61 5.87 -23.55
N GLY A 81 -2.65 6.05 -22.64
CA GLY A 81 -2.10 7.36 -22.28
C GLY A 81 -0.87 7.75 -23.09
N ASP A 82 -0.28 8.86 -22.69
CA ASP A 82 0.98 9.39 -23.20
C ASP A 82 2.09 9.13 -22.18
N GLN A 83 3.12 8.38 -22.56
CA GLN A 83 4.22 8.03 -21.66
C GLN A 83 4.99 9.27 -21.16
N ASP A 84 5.02 10.34 -21.95
CA ASP A 84 5.68 11.59 -21.57
C ASP A 84 4.93 12.36 -20.47
N GLN A 85 3.68 11.98 -20.18
CA GLN A 85 2.82 12.57 -19.14
C GLN A 85 2.78 11.75 -17.84
N MET A 86 3.73 10.82 -17.65
CA MET A 86 3.68 9.90 -16.52
C MET A 86 3.72 10.60 -15.15
N ALA A 87 4.42 11.73 -15.04
CA ALA A 87 4.47 12.50 -13.81
C ALA A 87 3.10 13.11 -13.47
N GLU A 88 2.40 13.63 -14.48
CA GLU A 88 1.04 14.16 -14.35
C GLU A 88 0.05 13.05 -13.95
N TYR A 89 0.17 11.86 -14.53
CA TYR A 89 -0.65 10.70 -14.15
C TYR A 89 -0.42 10.27 -12.70
N VAL A 90 0.82 10.34 -12.19
CA VAL A 90 1.11 10.10 -10.77
C VAL A 90 0.44 11.15 -9.90
N ASP A 91 0.50 12.42 -10.27
CA ASP A 91 -0.13 13.51 -9.53
C ASP A 91 -1.66 13.39 -9.51
N GLU A 92 -2.26 13.06 -10.65
CA GLU A 92 -3.70 12.79 -10.78
C GLU A 92 -4.14 11.59 -9.94
N PHE A 93 -3.40 10.49 -10.01
CA PHE A 93 -3.67 9.29 -9.23
C PHE A 93 -3.65 9.60 -7.73
N LEU A 94 -2.57 10.21 -7.22
CA LEU A 94 -2.45 10.52 -5.79
C LEU A 94 -3.52 11.51 -5.32
N ARG A 95 -3.87 12.50 -6.16
CA ARG A 95 -4.98 13.42 -5.89
C ARG A 95 -6.32 12.68 -5.82
N ALA A 96 -6.58 11.74 -6.72
CA ALA A 96 -7.79 10.92 -6.70
C ALA A 96 -7.84 10.02 -5.45
N ILE A 97 -6.72 9.38 -5.08
CA ILE A 97 -6.59 8.57 -3.86
C ILE A 97 -6.93 9.38 -2.60
N ARG A 98 -6.48 10.65 -2.51
CA ARG A 98 -6.86 11.54 -1.40
C ARG A 98 -8.33 11.96 -1.45
N GLY A 99 -8.89 12.17 -2.64
CA GLY A 99 -10.27 12.65 -2.82
C GLY A 99 -11.36 11.59 -2.63
N ASN A 100 -11.07 10.32 -2.94
CA ASN A 100 -11.99 9.22 -2.74
C ASN A 100 -11.23 7.90 -2.60
N PHE A 101 -10.67 7.65 -1.43
CA PHE A 101 -9.78 6.51 -1.19
C PHE A 101 -10.44 5.17 -1.61
N PRO A 102 -9.65 4.21 -2.14
CA PRO A 102 -10.14 2.87 -2.45
C PRO A 102 -10.91 2.25 -1.28
N ARG A 103 -11.76 1.28 -1.58
CA ARG A 103 -12.49 0.58 -0.51
C ARG A 103 -11.50 -0.02 0.49
N VAL A 104 -11.72 0.19 1.77
CA VAL A 104 -10.92 -0.44 2.83
C VAL A 104 -11.72 -1.56 3.44
N ILE A 105 -11.20 -2.79 3.34
CA ILE A 105 -11.87 -3.98 3.86
C ILE A 105 -10.95 -4.65 4.87
N LEU A 106 -11.46 -4.97 6.07
CA LEU A 106 -10.79 -5.87 6.99
C LEU A 106 -11.26 -7.29 6.71
N ASP A 107 -10.35 -8.21 6.38
CA ASP A 107 -10.68 -9.59 6.01
C ASP A 107 -9.69 -10.60 6.60
N SER A 108 -10.05 -11.88 6.55
CA SER A 108 -9.15 -13.00 6.84
C SER A 108 -8.35 -13.33 5.58
N LEU A 109 -7.22 -12.66 5.41
CA LEU A 109 -6.31 -12.88 4.30
C LEU A 109 -5.46 -14.13 4.51
N GLY A 110 -5.03 -14.77 3.41
CA GLY A 110 -4.50 -16.14 3.28
C GLY A 110 -3.26 -16.55 4.11
N GLY A 111 -3.29 -16.29 5.41
CA GLY A 111 -2.23 -16.59 6.38
C GLY A 111 -1.86 -15.38 7.24
N PRO A 112 -1.12 -15.60 8.35
CA PRO A 112 -0.63 -14.52 9.21
C PRO A 112 0.42 -13.63 8.52
N ASP A 113 1.06 -14.12 7.45
CA ASP A 113 2.15 -13.41 6.76
C ASP A 113 1.63 -12.40 5.73
N VAL A 114 0.36 -12.50 5.32
CA VAL A 114 -0.28 -11.52 4.43
C VAL A 114 -0.75 -10.33 5.25
N ILE A 115 -0.17 -9.15 5.02
CA ILE A 115 -0.51 -7.91 5.74
C ILE A 115 -1.72 -7.22 5.09
N ALA A 116 -1.66 -7.08 3.77
CA ALA A 116 -2.69 -6.47 2.95
C ALA A 116 -2.69 -7.08 1.53
N GLU A 117 -3.72 -6.77 0.75
CA GLU A 117 -3.86 -7.17 -0.65
C GLU A 117 -4.70 -6.13 -1.39
N ALA A 118 -4.22 -5.62 -2.52
CA ALA A 118 -5.00 -4.83 -3.46
C ALA A 118 -5.81 -5.74 -4.40
N ARG A 119 -7.11 -5.46 -4.52
CA ARG A 119 -7.95 -6.09 -5.54
C ARG A 119 -8.51 -5.04 -6.48
N ARG A 120 -8.31 -5.27 -7.77
CA ARG A 120 -8.94 -4.47 -8.84
C ARG A 120 -10.40 -4.89 -8.97
N ILE A 121 -11.25 -3.92 -9.26
CA ILE A 121 -12.62 -4.14 -9.68
C ILE A 121 -12.68 -3.78 -11.17
N PRO A 122 -12.94 -4.77 -12.05
CA PRO A 122 -13.02 -4.51 -13.48
C PRO A 122 -14.11 -3.48 -13.77
N SER A 123 -13.80 -2.50 -14.60
CA SER A 123 -14.73 -1.45 -14.97
C SER A 123 -14.45 -1.00 -16.40
N ARG A 124 -15.51 -0.66 -17.14
CA ARG A 124 -15.43 -0.30 -18.55
C ARG A 124 -15.14 1.18 -18.80
N ASP A 125 -15.24 2.03 -17.77
CA ASP A 125 -15.33 3.49 -17.94
C ASP A 125 -14.38 4.26 -17.00
N HIS A 126 -13.08 4.25 -17.28
CA HIS A 126 -12.15 5.16 -16.60
C HIS A 126 -11.08 5.69 -17.56
N GLY A 127 -11.31 6.90 -18.10
CA GLY A 127 -10.20 7.75 -18.53
C GLY A 127 -9.39 8.23 -17.33
N PHE A 128 -8.14 8.63 -17.51
CA PHE A 128 -7.24 9.08 -16.44
C PHE A 128 -7.89 10.16 -15.54
N SER A 129 -8.58 11.12 -16.13
CA SER A 129 -9.28 12.21 -15.42
C SER A 129 -10.60 11.81 -14.75
N GLN A 130 -11.14 10.62 -15.08
CA GLN A 130 -12.40 10.07 -14.54
C GLN A 130 -12.16 8.91 -13.57
N TYR A 131 -10.91 8.72 -13.14
CA TYR A 131 -10.56 7.67 -12.20
C TYR A 131 -11.25 7.86 -10.86
N ASP A 132 -12.03 6.85 -10.46
CA ASP A 132 -12.67 6.77 -9.15
C ASP A 132 -12.07 5.57 -8.40
N PRO A 133 -11.16 5.80 -7.43
CA PRO A 133 -10.45 4.71 -6.76
C PRO A 133 -11.39 3.74 -6.03
N LYS A 134 -12.50 4.23 -5.47
CA LYS A 134 -13.48 3.39 -4.74
C LYS A 134 -14.31 2.49 -5.66
N ARG A 135 -14.38 2.83 -6.96
CA ARG A 135 -14.98 1.98 -8.02
C ARG A 135 -13.95 1.09 -8.70
N ALA A 136 -12.70 1.52 -8.78
CA ALA A 136 -11.63 0.79 -9.46
C ALA A 136 -11.00 -0.31 -8.61
N GLY A 137 -11.13 -0.27 -7.28
CA GLY A 137 -10.54 -1.30 -6.43
C GLY A 137 -10.79 -1.15 -4.93
N GLY A 138 -10.15 -2.04 -4.18
CA GLY A 138 -10.09 -1.99 -2.74
C GLY A 138 -8.75 -2.51 -2.22
N ILE A 139 -8.39 -2.05 -1.02
CA ILE A 139 -7.28 -2.59 -0.25
C ILE A 139 -7.88 -3.37 0.92
N TYR A 140 -7.54 -4.65 0.95
CA TYR A 140 -7.92 -5.57 2.00
C TYR A 140 -6.78 -5.62 3.00
N TYR A 141 -7.09 -5.47 4.29
CA TYR A 141 -6.12 -5.57 5.38
C TYR A 141 -6.43 -6.80 6.22
N ASN A 142 -5.38 -7.45 6.72
CA ASN A 142 -5.51 -8.61 7.59
C ASN A 142 -6.16 -8.21 8.92
N ARG A 143 -7.42 -8.59 9.10
CA ARG A 143 -8.23 -8.20 10.27
C ARG A 143 -7.58 -8.57 11.59
N PRO A 144 -7.10 -9.82 11.80
CA PRO A 144 -6.35 -10.17 13.01
C PRO A 144 -5.19 -9.20 13.32
N GLN A 145 -4.41 -8.79 12.32
CA GLN A 145 -3.29 -7.87 12.53
C GLN A 145 -3.76 -6.45 12.89
N VAL A 146 -4.83 -5.95 12.26
CA VAL A 146 -5.42 -4.64 12.62
C VAL A 146 -5.94 -4.64 14.05
N PHE A 147 -6.58 -5.73 14.49
CA PHE A 147 -7.07 -5.85 15.86
C PHE A 147 -5.93 -5.92 16.88
N GLN A 148 -4.80 -6.54 16.52
CA GLN A 148 -3.59 -6.55 17.36
C GLN A 148 -2.93 -5.18 17.46
N MET A 149 -2.93 -4.40 16.37
CA MET A 149 -2.50 -3.01 16.41
C MET A 149 -3.34 -2.19 17.41
N ALA A 150 -4.67 -2.33 17.32
CA ALA A 150 -5.58 -1.65 18.22
C ALA A 150 -5.42 -2.10 19.68
N SER A 151 -5.17 -3.39 19.93
CA SER A 151 -4.84 -3.89 21.28
C SER A 151 -3.56 -3.26 21.83
N ALA A 152 -2.50 -3.19 21.02
CA ALA A 152 -1.25 -2.56 21.43
C ALA A 152 -1.42 -1.06 21.76
N ALA A 153 -2.33 -0.36 21.07
CA ALA A 153 -2.70 1.01 21.42
C ALA A 153 -3.39 1.09 22.79
N ARG A 154 -4.44 0.27 23.00
CA ARG A 154 -5.21 0.22 24.26
C ARG A 154 -4.38 -0.18 25.47
N GLU A 155 -3.44 -1.11 25.29
CA GLU A 155 -2.53 -1.58 26.33
C GLU A 155 -1.36 -0.62 26.59
N ALA A 156 -1.34 0.55 25.94
CA ALA A 156 -0.26 1.53 26.03
C ALA A 156 1.12 0.90 25.77
N LYS A 157 1.22 0.06 24.72
CA LYS A 157 2.48 -0.52 24.21
C LYS A 157 2.96 0.30 23.00
N PRO A 158 3.53 1.52 23.19
CA PRO A 158 3.75 2.47 22.11
C PRO A 158 4.74 1.97 21.06
N THR A 159 5.76 1.19 21.46
CA THR A 159 6.71 0.61 20.50
C THR A 159 6.03 -0.38 19.56
N ARG A 160 5.24 -1.31 20.12
CA ARG A 160 4.51 -2.32 19.32
C ARG A 160 3.46 -1.68 18.42
N TRP A 161 2.71 -0.72 18.95
CA TRP A 161 1.74 0.04 18.17
C TRP A 161 2.39 0.80 17.01
N ARG A 162 3.50 1.51 17.25
CA ARG A 162 4.25 2.21 16.18
C ARG A 162 4.80 1.26 15.13
N THR A 163 5.26 0.08 15.51
CA THR A 163 5.69 -0.94 14.54
C THR A 163 4.54 -1.41 13.66
N PHE A 164 3.33 -1.59 14.21
CA PHE A 164 2.15 -1.87 13.40
C PHE A 164 1.77 -0.71 12.48
N LEU A 165 1.81 0.54 12.96
CA LEU A 165 1.56 1.71 12.11
C LEU A 165 2.54 1.74 10.93
N PHE A 166 3.83 1.48 11.18
CA PHE A 166 4.85 1.40 10.14
C PHE A 166 4.56 0.26 9.17
N LYS A 167 4.26 -0.94 9.69
CA LYS A 167 3.88 -2.11 8.87
C LYS A 167 2.73 -1.81 7.93
N PHE A 168 1.64 -1.25 8.43
CA PHE A 168 0.47 -0.93 7.61
C PHE A 168 0.70 0.28 6.69
N ALA A 169 1.57 1.23 7.05
CA ALA A 169 1.96 2.33 6.17
C ALA A 169 2.73 1.82 4.94
N ILE A 170 3.72 0.94 5.16
CA ILE A 170 4.48 0.31 4.07
C ILE A 170 3.57 -0.55 3.20
N ALA A 171 2.73 -1.40 3.82
CA ALA A 171 1.76 -2.20 3.08
C ALA A 171 0.78 -1.33 2.29
N THR A 172 0.33 -0.20 2.81
CA THR A 172 -0.54 0.72 2.06
C THR A 172 0.17 1.30 0.83
N ALA A 173 1.41 1.76 0.99
CA ALA A 173 2.20 2.26 -0.14
C ALA A 173 2.43 1.17 -1.20
N HIS A 174 2.72 -0.04 -0.75
CA HIS A 174 2.85 -1.23 -1.58
C HIS A 174 1.55 -1.52 -2.37
N GLU A 175 0.41 -1.65 -1.68
CA GLU A 175 -0.87 -2.00 -2.32
C GLU A 175 -1.38 -0.89 -3.26
N LEU A 176 -1.15 0.38 -2.92
CA LEU A 176 -1.47 1.50 -3.82
C LEU A 176 -0.67 1.43 -5.12
N THR A 177 0.49 0.78 -5.12
CA THR A 177 1.29 0.57 -6.33
C THR A 177 0.58 -0.38 -7.30
N HIS A 178 -0.01 -1.46 -6.79
CA HIS A 178 -0.82 -2.38 -7.61
C HIS A 178 -2.08 -1.71 -8.17
N LEU A 179 -2.69 -0.81 -7.40
CA LEU A 179 -3.81 0.01 -7.86
C LEU A 179 -3.38 1.08 -8.88
N PHE A 180 -2.17 1.63 -8.78
CA PHE A 180 -1.59 2.53 -9.78
C PHE A 180 -1.39 1.81 -11.12
N VAL A 181 -0.91 0.57 -11.12
CA VAL A 181 -0.85 -0.27 -12.33
C VAL A 181 -2.26 -0.45 -12.92
N GLY A 182 -3.29 -0.66 -12.09
CA GLY A 182 -4.69 -0.74 -12.52
C GLY A 182 -5.24 0.58 -13.08
N TYR A 183 -4.84 1.70 -12.50
CA TYR A 183 -5.13 3.04 -13.02
C TYR A 183 -4.51 3.23 -14.40
N LEU A 184 -3.23 2.90 -14.59
CA LEU A 184 -2.59 2.99 -15.91
C LEU A 184 -3.19 2.02 -16.95
N ALA A 185 -3.73 0.89 -16.49
CA ALA A 185 -4.47 -0.05 -17.32
C ALA A 185 -5.86 0.45 -17.74
N GLN A 186 -6.35 1.55 -17.15
CA GLN A 186 -7.61 2.23 -17.52
C GLN A 186 -8.83 1.27 -17.48
N GLY A 187 -8.88 0.41 -16.46
CA GLY A 187 -10.00 -0.53 -16.26
C GLY A 187 -9.93 -1.82 -17.09
N GLN A 188 -8.92 -1.96 -17.96
CA GLN A 188 -8.64 -3.24 -18.61
C GLN A 188 -8.24 -4.28 -17.56
N ASP A 189 -8.93 -5.42 -17.56
CA ASP A 189 -8.66 -6.55 -16.68
C ASP A 189 -8.33 -7.79 -17.51
N THR A 190 -7.17 -7.74 -18.16
CA THR A 190 -6.56 -8.86 -18.87
C THR A 190 -5.24 -9.22 -18.20
N THR A 191 -4.78 -10.46 -18.29
CA THR A 191 -3.49 -10.88 -17.74
C THR A 191 -2.34 -9.95 -18.15
N GLN A 192 -2.39 -9.40 -19.36
CA GLN A 192 -1.38 -8.52 -19.91
C GLN A 192 -1.39 -7.10 -19.31
N SER A 193 -2.51 -6.70 -18.69
CA SER A 193 -2.67 -5.42 -17.98
C SER A 193 -2.15 -5.43 -16.53
N TYR A 194 -1.66 -6.58 -16.06
CA TYR A 194 -1.02 -6.72 -14.76
C TYR A 194 0.48 -6.44 -14.86
N THR A 195 1.12 -6.35 -13.69
CA THR A 195 2.55 -6.12 -13.55
C THR A 195 3.34 -7.24 -14.24
N PRO A 196 4.17 -6.94 -15.25
CA PRO A 196 5.02 -7.93 -15.90
C PRO A 196 6.07 -8.51 -14.95
N PRO A 197 6.55 -9.75 -15.16
CA PRO A 197 7.51 -10.42 -14.26
C PRO A 197 8.84 -9.68 -14.08
N THR A 198 9.25 -8.91 -15.09
CA THR A 198 10.46 -8.07 -15.04
C THR A 198 10.35 -6.92 -14.02
N LEU A 199 9.13 -6.55 -13.63
CA LEU A 199 8.86 -5.55 -12.61
C LEU A 199 8.51 -6.25 -11.30
N SER A 200 9.55 -6.79 -10.69
CA SER A 200 9.51 -7.42 -9.37
C SER A 200 10.83 -7.18 -8.66
N TYR A 201 10.96 -7.74 -7.46
CA TYR A 201 12.20 -7.79 -6.70
C TYR A 201 12.35 -9.20 -6.14
N LEU A 202 13.58 -9.75 -6.10
CA LEU A 202 13.90 -11.08 -5.55
C LEU A 202 12.94 -12.23 -5.96
N ASN A 203 12.28 -12.11 -7.12
CA ASN A 203 11.30 -13.08 -7.63
C ASN A 203 10.10 -13.35 -6.68
N TYR A 204 9.67 -12.36 -5.89
CA TYR A 204 8.58 -12.51 -4.91
C TYR A 204 7.25 -12.98 -5.52
N ALA A 205 6.98 -12.69 -6.80
CA ALA A 205 5.77 -13.13 -7.50
C ALA A 205 5.98 -14.39 -8.37
N GLY A 206 7.19 -14.98 -8.33
CA GLY A 206 7.57 -16.09 -9.18
C GLY A 206 7.84 -15.69 -10.64
N PRO A 207 8.23 -16.65 -11.49
CA PRO A 207 8.73 -16.35 -12.84
C PRO A 207 7.66 -15.81 -13.80
N SER A 208 6.38 -15.99 -13.46
CA SER A 208 5.25 -15.70 -14.36
C SER A 208 4.50 -14.42 -14.01
N TRP A 209 4.80 -13.79 -12.88
CA TRP A 209 4.08 -12.60 -12.41
C TRP A 209 5.05 -11.54 -11.88
N GLY A 210 4.69 -10.28 -12.06
CA GLY A 210 5.40 -9.15 -11.44
C GLY A 210 4.89 -8.84 -10.05
N GLU A 211 5.66 -8.05 -9.30
CA GLU A 211 5.30 -7.59 -7.96
C GLU A 211 5.66 -6.10 -7.87
N SER A 212 4.69 -5.24 -8.21
CA SER A 212 4.94 -3.80 -8.38
C SER A 212 5.25 -3.10 -7.05
N GLY A 213 4.67 -3.57 -5.95
CA GLY A 213 4.92 -3.03 -4.62
C GLY A 213 6.35 -3.33 -4.14
N ARG A 214 6.86 -4.54 -4.38
CA ARG A 214 8.26 -4.92 -4.11
C ARG A 214 9.23 -4.20 -5.03
N TRP A 215 8.86 -3.96 -6.30
CA TRP A 215 9.64 -3.10 -7.17
C TRP A 215 9.76 -1.69 -6.56
N LEU A 216 8.65 -1.10 -6.11
CA LEU A 216 8.64 0.21 -5.46
C LEU A 216 9.47 0.22 -4.19
N GLU A 217 9.32 -0.77 -3.30
CA GLU A 217 10.11 -0.92 -2.08
C GLU A 217 11.61 -0.96 -2.39
N SER A 218 12.02 -1.74 -3.39
CA SER A 218 13.43 -1.89 -3.76
C SER A 218 14.09 -0.56 -4.17
N ARG A 219 13.32 0.33 -4.82
CA ARG A 219 13.78 1.64 -5.27
C ARG A 219 13.72 2.69 -4.18
N LEU A 220 12.68 2.65 -3.35
CA LEU A 220 12.43 3.67 -2.34
C LEU A 220 13.21 3.43 -1.04
N PHE A 221 13.37 2.16 -0.65
CA PHE A 221 14.00 1.75 0.60
C PHE A 221 15.33 1.01 0.40
N GLY A 222 15.72 0.74 -0.84
CA GLY A 222 16.94 -0.02 -1.16
C GLY A 222 16.81 -1.53 -0.98
N GLY A 223 15.58 -2.03 -0.82
CA GLY A 223 15.28 -3.45 -0.68
C GLY A 223 13.82 -3.72 -0.33
N SER A 224 13.50 -4.99 -0.06
CA SER A 224 12.18 -5.44 0.38
C SER A 224 12.02 -5.22 1.88
N ILE A 225 10.90 -4.67 2.33
CA ILE A 225 10.62 -4.56 3.76
C ILE A 225 10.01 -5.87 4.26
N GLU A 226 10.65 -6.46 5.26
CA GLU A 226 10.23 -7.73 5.86
C GLU A 226 10.01 -7.58 7.37
N PHE A 227 9.03 -8.30 7.90
CA PHE A 227 8.69 -8.31 9.31
C PHE A 227 8.97 -9.68 9.91
N TYR A 228 10.17 -9.86 10.46
CA TYR A 228 10.57 -11.13 11.07
C TYR A 228 9.98 -11.30 12.46
N ARG A 229 9.83 -12.55 12.89
CA ARG A 229 9.30 -12.89 14.21
C ARG A 229 10.18 -12.29 15.32
N ASP A 230 9.56 -11.52 16.20
CA ASP A 230 10.16 -11.15 17.49
C ASP A 230 9.93 -12.30 18.48
N VAL A 231 10.99 -12.91 19.02
CA VAL A 231 10.86 -13.99 20.00
C VAL A 231 10.57 -13.48 21.42
N SER A 232 10.83 -12.20 21.69
CA SER A 232 10.66 -11.57 23.01
C SER A 232 9.27 -10.98 23.26
N ASP A 233 8.44 -10.89 22.22
CA ASP A 233 7.06 -10.39 22.30
C ASP A 233 6.10 -11.60 22.46
N ASP A 234 5.78 -12.01 23.68
CA ASP A 234 5.23 -13.35 24.04
C ASP A 234 3.84 -13.77 23.44
N ASP A 235 3.22 -12.98 22.55
CA ASP A 235 1.84 -13.21 22.05
C ASP A 235 1.70 -14.16 20.82
N GLY A 236 2.53 -15.20 20.68
CA GLY A 236 2.31 -16.24 19.65
C GLY A 236 2.47 -15.77 18.18
N GLN A 237 1.65 -16.25 17.22
CA GLN A 237 1.81 -16.03 15.76
C GLN A 237 1.34 -14.67 15.23
N ARG A 238 0.88 -13.73 16.07
CA ARG A 238 0.17 -12.51 15.63
C ARG A 238 0.87 -11.22 16.06
N LYS A 239 2.17 -11.12 15.77
CA LYS A 239 3.08 -10.06 16.26
C LYS A 239 3.24 -8.91 15.26
N ALA A 240 3.64 -7.74 15.77
CA ALA A 240 4.05 -6.63 14.90
C ALA A 240 5.27 -7.02 14.03
N GLY A 241 6.14 -7.89 14.57
CA GLY A 241 7.39 -8.32 13.96
C GLY A 241 8.49 -7.26 14.14
N ILE A 242 9.72 -7.65 13.81
CA ILE A 242 10.86 -6.74 13.77
C ILE A 242 11.06 -6.36 12.29
N PRO A 243 11.06 -5.06 11.95
CA PRO A 243 11.23 -4.61 10.58
C PRO A 243 12.68 -4.73 10.12
N TYR A 244 12.89 -5.26 8.91
CA TYR A 244 14.17 -5.38 8.23
C TYR A 244 14.03 -4.92 6.77
N VAL A 245 15.12 -4.42 6.20
CA VAL A 245 15.29 -4.29 4.76
C VAL A 245 16.08 -5.50 4.27
N LEU A 246 15.52 -6.26 3.35
CA LEU A 246 16.19 -7.34 2.62
C LEU A 246 16.73 -6.78 1.31
N ASP A 247 18.06 -6.72 1.16
CA ASP A 247 18.70 -6.16 -0.03
C ASP A 247 18.82 -7.18 -1.19
N SER A 248 19.44 -6.75 -2.29
CA SER A 248 19.50 -7.53 -3.53
C SER A 248 20.36 -8.79 -3.40
N ASN A 249 21.17 -8.89 -2.34
CA ASN A 249 21.97 -10.06 -2.02
C ASN A 249 21.26 -10.96 -0.99
N ALA A 250 19.98 -10.71 -0.73
CA ALA A 250 19.19 -11.36 0.31
C ALA A 250 19.79 -11.20 1.73
N LEU A 251 20.50 -10.09 1.97
CA LEU A 251 20.99 -9.75 3.31
C LEU A 251 19.97 -8.88 4.03
N ALA A 252 19.50 -9.35 5.19
CA ALA A 252 18.53 -8.66 6.02
C ALA A 252 19.22 -7.71 7.00
N ARG A 253 18.90 -6.41 6.93
CA ARG A 253 19.38 -5.38 7.87
C ARG A 253 18.23 -4.82 8.69
N LYS A 254 18.36 -4.85 10.01
CA LYS A 254 17.33 -4.36 10.93
C LYS A 254 17.10 -2.87 10.72
N ILE A 255 15.84 -2.47 10.58
CA ILE A 255 15.46 -1.06 10.52
C ILE A 255 15.54 -0.48 11.93
N GLN A 256 16.25 0.64 12.07
CA GLN A 256 16.40 1.32 13.34
C GLN A 256 15.05 1.83 13.84
N SER A 257 14.79 1.68 15.14
CA SER A 257 13.52 2.09 15.77
C SER A 257 13.25 3.58 15.61
N ASP A 258 14.28 4.40 15.49
CA ASP A 258 14.15 5.83 15.21
C ASP A 258 13.57 6.12 13.82
N CYS A 259 13.89 5.31 12.81
CA CYS A 259 13.30 5.43 11.48
C CYS A 259 11.80 5.11 11.52
N VAL A 260 11.44 4.01 12.21
CA VAL A 260 10.03 3.63 12.43
C VAL A 260 9.28 4.76 13.12
N ARG A 261 9.84 5.31 14.21
CA ARG A 261 9.25 6.44 14.94
C ARG A 261 9.09 7.66 14.04
N GLN A 262 10.14 8.12 13.37
CA GLN A 262 10.10 9.31 12.52
C GLN A 262 9.03 9.19 11.42
N LEU A 263 8.92 8.03 10.77
CA LEU A 263 7.92 7.82 9.73
C LEU A 263 6.49 7.95 10.27
N VAL A 264 6.22 7.41 11.47
CA VAL A 264 4.87 7.39 12.05
C VAL A 264 4.59 8.56 13.00
N THR A 265 5.51 9.50 13.20
CA THR A 265 5.28 10.72 14.00
C THR A 265 5.46 12.02 13.21
N ASN A 266 6.31 12.06 12.19
CA ASN A 266 6.66 13.28 11.45
C ASN A 266 6.01 13.31 10.06
N ILE A 267 4.72 13.00 9.98
CA ILE A 267 3.97 13.04 8.70
C ILE A 267 3.61 14.50 8.33
N ALA A 268 3.58 15.40 9.31
CA ALA A 268 3.48 16.83 9.09
C ALA A 268 4.89 17.46 8.96
N GLY A 269 5.29 17.75 7.72
CA GLY A 269 6.38 18.70 7.46
C GLY A 269 7.72 18.09 7.06
N ASP A 270 8.06 18.35 5.80
CA ASP A 270 9.40 18.64 5.31
C ASP A 270 10.30 17.52 4.77
N ARG A 271 11.19 18.00 3.90
CA ARG A 271 11.93 17.35 2.83
C ARG A 271 12.93 16.30 3.31
N THR A 272 13.15 15.30 2.45
CA THR A 272 14.16 14.22 2.49
C THR A 272 13.81 12.95 3.29
N THR A 273 13.83 11.81 2.59
CA THR A 273 13.86 10.47 3.18
C THR A 273 15.25 10.24 3.80
N PRO A 274 15.34 9.62 5.01
CA PRO A 274 16.60 9.52 5.71
C PRO A 274 17.38 8.29 5.24
N HIS A 275 17.91 8.29 4.02
CA HIS A 275 19.03 7.42 3.64
C HIS A 275 19.81 8.02 2.46
N LYS A 276 20.75 8.92 2.78
CA LYS A 276 21.95 9.15 1.97
C LYS A 276 23.18 9.11 2.88
N ASN A 277 23.94 8.03 2.68
CA ASN A 277 25.37 7.81 2.88
C ASN A 277 26.00 8.11 4.24
N SER A 278 26.49 7.04 4.87
CA SER A 278 27.75 7.07 5.62
C SER A 278 28.74 6.19 4.85
N THR A 279 29.71 6.86 4.19
CA THR A 279 30.99 6.37 3.62
C THR A 279 31.02 5.04 2.89
#